data_AF-A0AAD9F9S2-F1
#
_entry.id   AF-A0AAD9F9S2-F1
#
_cell.length_a   1.000
_cell.length_b   1.000
_cell.length_c   1.000
_cell.angle_alpha   90.00
_cell.angle_beta   90.00
_cell.angle_gamma   90.00
#
_symmetry.space_group_name_H-M   'P 1'
#
loop_
_entity.id
_entity.type
_entity.pdbx_description
1 polymer ?
#
loop_
_entity_poly.entity_id
_entity_poly.type
_entity_poly.pdbx_seq_one_letter_code
_entity_poly.pdbx_strand_id
1 'polypeptide(L)'
;MQYLEDLRKCEPPDLAAGDAKILLRSINFEFLLCLEITTPVFLETSMASNALQQKDLAAAYTVVDGVLRRVQELRTDEQFTEIFMKATTAAEALGIEIPEQIPGQARRRKVPEKLKYSSNSADEDHHVLTLEEYYRGKLYFTFLDILRQELERRFRGEGKNSSDILRSLHSLTDPAQWKNIDRGLNTVHSLCEFYGFQGEETHLQTELRVFHATYTCPERTAKAMLDVFKEFDAHTIFPTLFKLIKTHATLPVSTATVERTFSKLKIIKTRLRNLCGQERLSDLLLLAVEREIPVDNNEVLKIFIEMVPNRRPFL
;
A
#
# COMPACT_ATOMS: atom_id res chain seq x y z
N MET A 1 -2.06 -13.23 29.51
CA MET A 1 -3.16 -14.01 30.15
C MET A 1 -3.27 -13.66 31.62
N GLN A 2 -2.24 -13.91 32.44
CA GLN A 2 -2.29 -13.70 33.91
C GLN A 2 -2.77 -12.32 34.36
N TYR A 3 -2.23 -11.23 33.78
CA TYR A 3 -2.66 -9.86 34.10
C TYR A 3 -4.15 -9.58 33.82
N LEU A 4 -4.72 -10.19 32.77
CA LEU A 4 -6.15 -10.05 32.44
C LEU A 4 -7.02 -10.86 33.40
N GLU A 5 -6.52 -12.01 33.87
CA GLU A 5 -7.21 -12.80 34.90
C GLU A 5 -7.20 -12.11 36.26
N ASP A 6 -6.11 -11.41 36.58
CA ASP A 6 -5.98 -10.61 37.81
C ASP A 6 -6.91 -9.39 37.76
N LEU A 7 -6.98 -8.69 36.62
CA LEU A 7 -7.95 -7.60 36.37
C LEU A 7 -9.41 -8.07 36.43
N ARG A 8 -9.70 -9.29 35.97
CA ARG A 8 -11.04 -9.90 36.07
C ARG A 8 -11.45 -10.16 37.53
N LYS A 9 -10.50 -10.38 38.44
CA LYS A 9 -10.74 -10.71 39.85
C LYS A 9 -10.74 -9.48 40.78
N CYS A 10 -10.45 -8.28 40.27
CA CYS A 10 -10.48 -7.05 41.05
C CYS A 10 -11.92 -6.66 41.46
N GLU A 11 -12.13 -6.43 42.76
CA GLU A 11 -13.30 -5.74 43.32
C GLU A 11 -12.87 -4.36 43.86
N PRO A 12 -13.63 -3.26 43.65
CA PRO A 12 -14.93 -3.18 42.96
C PRO A 12 -14.80 -3.28 41.43
N PRO A 13 -15.89 -3.63 40.71
CA PRO A 13 -15.85 -3.86 39.26
C PRO A 13 -15.60 -2.56 38.50
N ASP A 14 -14.34 -2.34 38.14
CA ASP A 14 -13.95 -1.28 37.23
C ASP A 14 -14.46 -1.60 35.81
N LEU A 15 -14.67 -0.58 34.97
CA LEU A 15 -15.01 -0.75 33.54
C LEU A 15 -14.00 -1.72 32.86
N ALA A 16 -12.75 -1.64 33.32
CA ALA A 16 -11.64 -2.48 32.90
C ALA A 16 -11.84 -3.99 33.14
N ALA A 17 -12.65 -4.41 34.13
CA ALA A 17 -12.95 -5.83 34.36
C ALA A 17 -13.88 -6.39 33.26
N GLY A 18 -14.78 -5.56 32.73
CA GLY A 18 -15.61 -5.89 31.58
C GLY A 18 -14.77 -6.06 30.31
N ASP A 19 -13.89 -5.11 30.03
CA ASP A 19 -12.97 -5.14 28.88
C ASP A 19 -12.00 -6.32 28.96
N ALA A 20 -11.44 -6.60 30.14
CA ALA A 20 -10.56 -7.74 30.37
C ALA A 20 -11.27 -9.09 30.09
N LYS A 21 -12.55 -9.19 30.45
CA LYS A 21 -13.37 -10.38 30.17
C LYS A 21 -13.65 -10.55 28.68
N ILE A 22 -13.89 -9.46 27.95
CA ILE A 22 -14.07 -9.48 26.49
C ILE A 22 -12.77 -9.91 25.81
N LEU A 23 -11.64 -9.35 26.23
CA LEU A 23 -10.31 -9.68 25.70
C LEU A 23 -9.94 -11.14 25.94
N LEU A 24 -10.13 -11.65 27.16
CA LEU A 24 -9.90 -13.07 27.47
C LEU A 24 -10.75 -14.00 26.61
N ARG A 25 -11.99 -13.61 26.28
CA ARG A 25 -12.85 -14.39 25.39
C ARG A 25 -12.45 -14.29 23.92
N SER A 26 -11.80 -13.20 23.53
CA SER A 26 -11.29 -12.99 22.17
C SER A 26 -9.98 -13.72 21.89
N ILE A 27 -9.21 -14.09 22.93
CA ILE A 27 -8.04 -14.95 22.81
C ILE A 27 -8.51 -16.41 22.71
N ASN A 28 -9.02 -16.77 21.53
CA ASN A 28 -9.43 -18.13 21.20
C ASN A 28 -8.41 -18.78 20.23
N PHE A 29 -8.60 -20.07 19.94
CA PHE A 29 -7.75 -20.79 18.99
C PHE A 29 -7.75 -20.14 17.59
N GLU A 30 -8.90 -19.62 17.15
CA GLU A 30 -9.00 -18.91 15.87
C GLU A 30 -8.10 -17.66 15.83
N PHE A 31 -8.05 -16.88 16.92
CA PHE A 31 -7.16 -15.72 17.03
C PHE A 31 -5.69 -16.12 16.98
N LEU A 32 -5.29 -17.17 17.69
CA LEU A 32 -3.93 -17.71 17.63
C LEU A 32 -3.57 -18.18 16.22
N LEU A 33 -4.47 -18.92 15.58
CA LEU A 33 -4.28 -19.39 14.21
C LEU A 33 -4.14 -18.21 13.24
N CYS A 34 -4.95 -17.16 13.38
CA CYS A 34 -4.80 -15.94 12.58
C CYS A 34 -3.44 -15.27 12.81
N LEU A 35 -2.93 -15.25 14.04
CA LEU A 35 -1.63 -14.67 14.37
C LEU A 35 -0.48 -15.47 13.73
N GLU A 36 -0.53 -16.79 13.82
CA GLU A 36 0.45 -17.68 13.20
C GLU A 36 0.40 -17.64 11.66
N ILE A 37 -0.79 -17.47 11.06
CA ILE A 37 -0.94 -17.26 9.62
C ILE A 37 -0.39 -15.89 9.18
N THR A 38 -0.71 -14.83 9.92
CA THR A 38 -0.38 -13.46 9.51
C THR A 38 1.09 -13.14 9.69
N THR A 39 1.76 -13.70 10.69
CA THR A 39 3.19 -13.46 10.96
C THR A 39 4.10 -13.72 9.75
N PRO A 40 4.15 -14.91 9.13
CA PRO A 40 5.01 -15.17 7.98
C PRO A 40 4.64 -14.28 6.78
N VAL A 41 3.35 -14.08 6.53
CA VAL A 41 2.87 -13.24 5.41
C VAL A 41 3.26 -11.77 5.61
N PHE A 42 3.19 -11.26 6.85
CA PHE A 42 3.62 -9.90 7.16
C PHE A 42 5.13 -9.73 7.14
N LEU A 43 5.91 -10.75 7.48
CA LEU A 43 7.35 -10.71 7.29
C LEU A 43 7.73 -10.56 5.81
N GLU A 44 7.12 -11.33 4.92
CA GLU A 44 7.34 -11.22 3.47
C GLU A 44 6.89 -9.84 2.93
N THR A 45 5.70 -9.38 3.31
CA THR A 45 5.19 -8.08 2.85
C THR A 45 5.92 -6.89 3.47
N SER A 46 6.58 -7.05 4.62
CA SER A 46 7.42 -6.01 5.22
C SER A 46 8.60 -5.63 4.32
N MET A 47 9.13 -6.58 3.54
CA MET A 47 10.20 -6.32 2.57
C MET A 47 9.73 -5.37 1.47
N ALA A 48 8.53 -5.59 0.93
CA ALA A 48 7.91 -4.67 -0.02
C ALA A 48 7.65 -3.31 0.62
N SER A 49 7.17 -3.26 1.88
CA SER A 49 6.96 -2.00 2.59
C SER A 49 8.25 -1.19 2.72
N ASN A 50 9.34 -1.83 3.13
CA ASN A 50 10.65 -1.18 3.26
C ASN A 50 11.18 -0.71 1.91
N ALA A 51 11.04 -1.51 0.85
CA ALA A 51 11.47 -1.13 -0.49
C ALA A 51 10.67 0.08 -1.03
N LEU A 52 9.36 0.12 -0.80
CA LEU A 52 8.49 1.23 -1.21
C LEU A 52 8.78 2.54 -0.45
N GLN A 53 9.37 2.45 0.74
CA GLN A 53 9.81 3.62 1.50
C GLN A 53 11.16 4.19 1.00
N GLN A 54 11.89 3.44 0.16
CA GLN A 54 13.12 3.91 -0.46
C GLN A 54 12.84 4.81 -1.67
N LYS A 55 13.87 5.52 -2.14
CA LYS A 55 13.75 6.52 -3.22
C LYS A 55 13.63 5.92 -4.62
N ASP A 56 14.02 4.66 -4.82
CA ASP A 56 13.97 4.00 -6.13
C ASP A 56 12.71 3.13 -6.25
N LEU A 57 11.68 3.69 -6.92
CA LEU A 57 10.43 2.99 -7.15
C LEU A 57 10.57 1.77 -8.04
N ALA A 58 11.44 1.82 -9.05
CA ALA A 58 11.50 0.72 -9.99
C ALA A 58 12.02 -0.56 -9.33
N ALA A 59 13.04 -0.40 -8.48
CA ALA A 59 13.50 -1.45 -7.59
C ALA A 59 12.41 -1.87 -6.59
N ALA A 60 11.62 -0.94 -6.06
CA ALA A 60 10.52 -1.29 -5.16
C ALA A 60 9.44 -2.15 -5.84
N TYR A 61 9.09 -1.85 -7.10
CA TYR A 61 8.09 -2.61 -7.86
C TYR A 61 8.57 -4.02 -8.23
N THR A 62 9.87 -4.23 -8.46
CA THR A 62 10.41 -5.59 -8.65
C THR A 62 10.37 -6.41 -7.36
N VAL A 63 10.62 -5.78 -6.21
CA VAL A 63 10.44 -6.42 -4.89
C VAL A 63 8.97 -6.77 -4.66
N VAL A 64 8.03 -5.88 -5.00
CA VAL A 64 6.58 -6.16 -4.90
C VAL A 64 6.18 -7.37 -5.75
N ASP A 65 6.69 -7.49 -6.97
CA ASP A 65 6.46 -8.69 -7.80
C ASP A 65 7.03 -9.96 -7.16
N GLY A 66 8.22 -9.86 -6.54
CA GLY A 66 8.81 -10.94 -5.78
C GLY A 66 7.92 -11.39 -4.62
N VAL A 67 7.37 -10.44 -3.85
CA VAL A 67 6.45 -10.71 -2.75
C VAL A 67 5.15 -11.32 -3.26
N LEU A 68 4.57 -10.84 -4.36
CA LEU A 68 3.37 -11.43 -4.97
C LEU A 68 3.59 -12.89 -5.36
N ARG A 69 4.74 -13.20 -5.99
CA ARG A 69 5.12 -14.57 -6.31
C ARG A 69 5.30 -15.41 -5.04
N ARG A 70 5.91 -14.83 -3.99
CA ARG A 70 6.15 -15.57 -2.76
C ARG A 70 4.85 -15.88 -2.01
N VAL A 71 3.90 -14.93 -1.96
CA VAL A 71 2.54 -15.13 -1.43
C VAL A 71 1.80 -16.24 -2.18
N GLN A 72 2.00 -16.37 -3.49
CA GLN A 72 1.45 -17.50 -4.25
C GLN A 72 2.12 -18.83 -3.87
N GLU A 73 3.43 -18.85 -3.66
CA GLU A 73 4.17 -20.03 -3.23
C GLU A 73 3.85 -20.43 -1.78
N LEU A 74 3.32 -19.53 -0.95
CA LEU A 74 2.79 -19.85 0.40
C LEU A 74 1.47 -20.63 0.34
N ARG A 75 0.76 -20.61 -0.80
CA ARG A 75 -0.53 -21.29 -0.99
C ARG A 75 -0.33 -22.80 -1.22
N THR A 76 0.27 -23.49 -0.26
CA THR A 76 0.44 -24.95 -0.26
C THR A 76 -0.16 -25.58 0.98
N ASP A 77 -0.62 -26.83 0.83
CA ASP A 77 -1.24 -27.57 1.92
C ASP A 77 -0.23 -27.88 3.03
N GLU A 78 1.02 -28.17 2.67
CA GLU A 78 2.09 -28.51 3.61
C GLU A 78 2.47 -27.33 4.51
N GLN A 79 2.40 -26.11 4.00
CA GLN A 79 2.67 -24.93 4.82
C GLN A 79 1.54 -24.66 5.81
N PHE A 80 0.30 -24.92 5.39
CA PHE A 80 -0.84 -24.81 6.28
C PHE A 80 -0.75 -25.83 7.42
N THR A 81 -0.39 -27.09 7.14
CA THR A 81 -0.26 -28.10 8.20
C THR A 81 0.83 -27.73 9.21
N GLU A 82 1.95 -27.19 8.76
CA GLU A 82 3.03 -26.71 9.65
C GLU A 82 2.55 -25.53 10.53
N ILE A 83 1.85 -24.56 9.95
CA ILE A 83 1.28 -23.41 10.68
C ILE A 83 0.22 -23.89 11.68
N PHE A 84 -0.61 -24.85 11.29
CA PHE A 84 -1.64 -25.43 12.15
C PHE A 84 -1.03 -26.16 13.35
N MET A 85 0.06 -26.93 13.15
CA MET A 85 0.81 -27.57 14.22
C MET A 85 1.48 -26.56 15.19
N LYS A 86 2.00 -25.44 14.67
CA LYS A 86 2.52 -24.36 15.53
C LYS A 86 1.41 -23.71 16.36
N ALA A 87 0.24 -23.50 15.75
CA ALA A 87 -0.91 -22.95 16.46
C ALA A 87 -1.46 -23.91 17.54
N THR A 88 -1.50 -25.23 17.29
CA THR A 88 -1.94 -26.21 18.29
C THR A 88 -0.97 -26.32 19.47
N THR A 89 0.34 -26.40 19.20
CA THR A 89 1.35 -26.41 20.28
C THR A 89 1.34 -25.12 21.12
N ALA A 90 1.14 -23.96 20.49
CA ALA A 90 0.97 -22.69 21.19
C ALA A 90 -0.33 -22.65 22.02
N ALA A 91 -1.43 -23.20 21.51
CA ALA A 91 -2.69 -23.30 22.23
C ALA A 91 -2.60 -24.20 23.46
N GLU A 92 -1.93 -25.35 23.33
CA GLU A 92 -1.65 -26.27 24.45
C GLU A 92 -0.80 -25.59 25.54
N ALA A 93 0.25 -24.86 25.14
CA ALA A 93 1.11 -24.13 26.08
C ALA A 93 0.36 -23.02 26.85
N LEU A 94 -0.67 -22.42 26.23
CA LEU A 94 -1.50 -21.37 26.82
C LEU A 94 -2.77 -21.91 27.51
N GLY A 95 -3.01 -23.22 27.49
CA GLY A 95 -4.20 -23.86 28.06
C GLY A 95 -5.51 -23.46 27.36
N ILE A 96 -5.47 -23.16 26.06
CA ILE A 96 -6.63 -22.77 25.27
C ILE A 96 -7.28 -24.00 24.66
N GLU A 97 -8.60 -24.15 24.84
CA GLU A 97 -9.37 -25.26 24.26
C GLU A 97 -9.37 -25.18 22.72
N ILE A 98 -8.90 -26.25 22.09
CA ILE A 98 -8.97 -26.41 20.63
C ILE A 98 -10.41 -26.83 20.30
N PRO A 99 -11.13 -26.09 19.43
CA PRO A 99 -12.51 -26.44 19.10
C PRO A 99 -12.58 -27.80 18.39
N GLU A 100 -13.26 -28.79 18.97
CA GLU A 100 -13.46 -30.09 18.31
C GLU A 100 -14.51 -30.04 17.18
N GLN A 101 -15.35 -28.99 17.15
CA GLN A 101 -16.44 -28.83 16.19
C GLN A 101 -16.25 -27.57 15.34
N ILE A 102 -16.60 -27.67 14.05
CA ILE A 102 -16.60 -26.54 13.13
C ILE A 102 -17.54 -25.44 13.67
N PRO A 103 -17.07 -24.18 13.80
CA PRO A 103 -17.92 -23.06 14.21
C PRO A 103 -19.15 -22.93 13.29
N GLY A 104 -20.35 -23.00 13.87
CA GLY A 104 -21.62 -22.79 13.16
C GLY A 104 -22.37 -24.06 12.70
N GLN A 105 -21.84 -25.27 12.92
CA GLN A 105 -22.54 -26.52 12.57
C GLN A 105 -23.44 -27.10 13.68
N ALA A 106 -23.69 -26.36 14.76
CA ALA A 106 -24.30 -26.88 16.00
C ALA A 106 -25.75 -27.41 15.90
N ARG A 107 -26.41 -27.40 14.73
CA ARG A 107 -27.66 -28.15 14.52
C ARG A 107 -28.01 -28.25 13.04
N ARG A 108 -27.62 -29.33 12.36
CA ARG A 108 -28.32 -29.74 11.14
C ARG A 108 -29.73 -30.18 11.56
N ARG A 109 -30.76 -29.39 11.23
CA ARG A 109 -32.16 -29.81 11.40
C ARG A 109 -32.33 -31.09 10.56
N LYS A 110 -32.68 -32.21 11.21
CA LYS A 110 -32.92 -33.48 10.51
C LYS A 110 -34.01 -33.22 9.46
N VAL A 111 -33.65 -33.29 8.18
CA VAL A 111 -34.62 -33.08 7.09
C VAL A 111 -35.70 -34.16 7.25
N PRO A 112 -37.00 -33.78 7.30
CA PRO A 112 -38.08 -34.74 7.40
C PRO A 112 -37.97 -35.80 6.31
N GLU A 113 -38.17 -37.07 6.66
CA GLU A 113 -37.96 -38.22 5.77
C GLU A 113 -38.74 -38.13 4.44
N LYS A 114 -39.86 -37.40 4.45
CA LYS A 114 -40.72 -37.12 3.30
C LYS A 114 -40.08 -36.23 2.22
N LEU A 115 -38.97 -35.56 2.52
CA LEU A 115 -38.25 -34.64 1.62
C LEU A 115 -36.97 -35.24 1.02
N LYS A 116 -36.60 -36.48 1.38
CA LYS A 116 -35.39 -37.15 0.87
C LYS A 116 -35.45 -37.56 -0.61
N TYR A 117 -36.65 -37.59 -1.20
CA TYR A 117 -36.90 -38.04 -2.58
C TYR A 117 -37.50 -36.95 -3.48
N SER A 118 -37.49 -35.70 -3.04
CA SER A 118 -37.90 -34.58 -3.91
C SER A 118 -36.74 -34.23 -4.84
N SER A 119 -36.98 -34.07 -6.12
CA SER A 119 -36.00 -33.70 -7.16
C SER A 119 -35.28 -32.36 -6.94
N ASN A 120 -35.57 -31.64 -5.85
CA ASN A 120 -34.87 -30.44 -5.39
C ASN A 120 -33.95 -30.69 -4.19
N SER A 121 -33.82 -31.91 -3.68
CA SER A 121 -32.77 -32.24 -2.72
C SER A 121 -31.46 -32.38 -3.50
N ALA A 122 -30.73 -31.27 -3.61
CA ALA A 122 -29.32 -31.31 -3.96
C ALA A 122 -28.63 -32.23 -2.96
N ASP A 123 -28.29 -33.43 -3.44
CA ASP A 123 -27.39 -34.36 -2.79
C ASP A 123 -25.97 -33.77 -2.92
N GLU A 124 -25.73 -32.64 -2.24
CA GLU A 124 -24.37 -32.15 -2.01
C GLU A 124 -23.85 -32.84 -0.76
N ASP A 125 -23.59 -34.14 -0.91
CA ASP A 125 -22.80 -34.97 -0.01
C ASP A 125 -21.31 -34.58 -0.14
N HIS A 126 -21.01 -33.27 -0.07
CA HIS A 126 -19.65 -32.75 -0.06
C HIS A 126 -19.08 -32.88 1.35
N HIS A 127 -18.32 -33.96 1.53
CA HIS A 127 -17.21 -34.19 2.45
C HIS A 127 -17.37 -33.73 3.91
N VAL A 128 -17.07 -34.65 4.82
CA VAL A 128 -16.67 -34.33 6.19
C VAL A 128 -15.45 -33.40 6.11
N LEU A 129 -15.68 -32.08 6.12
CA LEU A 129 -14.60 -31.10 6.29
C LEU A 129 -13.98 -31.41 7.65
N THR A 130 -12.71 -31.81 7.68
CA THR A 130 -11.98 -31.79 8.95
C THR A 130 -11.89 -30.34 9.44
N LEU A 131 -11.71 -30.14 10.75
CA LEU A 131 -11.53 -28.79 11.31
C LEU A 131 -10.37 -28.05 10.59
N GLU A 132 -9.32 -28.80 10.27
CA GLU A 132 -8.16 -28.34 9.50
C GLU A 132 -8.56 -27.89 8.09
N GLU A 133 -9.34 -28.68 7.35
CA GLU A 133 -9.83 -28.30 6.01
C GLU A 133 -10.75 -27.08 6.02
N TYR A 134 -11.58 -26.93 7.05
CA TYR A 134 -12.42 -25.75 7.23
C TYR A 134 -11.58 -24.47 7.40
N TYR A 135 -10.60 -24.49 8.31
CA TYR A 135 -9.73 -23.33 8.53
C TYR A 135 -8.80 -23.07 7.33
N ARG A 136 -8.34 -24.13 6.65
CA ARG A 136 -7.54 -24.03 5.42
C ARG A 136 -8.27 -23.23 4.34
N GLY A 137 -9.48 -23.65 3.99
CA GLY A 137 -10.24 -23.00 2.92
C GLY A 137 -10.75 -21.61 3.32
N LYS A 138 -11.39 -21.54 4.50
CA LYS A 138 -12.13 -20.33 4.90
C LYS A 138 -11.23 -19.22 5.46
N LEU A 139 -10.15 -19.56 6.17
CA LEU A 139 -9.24 -18.56 6.73
C LEU A 139 -7.98 -18.43 5.88
N TYR A 140 -7.20 -19.51 5.73
CA TYR A 140 -5.85 -19.39 5.16
C TYR A 140 -5.85 -19.00 3.68
N PHE A 141 -6.50 -19.78 2.82
CA PHE A 141 -6.55 -19.46 1.38
C PHE A 141 -7.32 -18.19 1.09
N THR A 142 -8.43 -17.97 1.78
CA THR A 142 -9.20 -16.72 1.64
C THR A 142 -8.36 -15.50 2.01
N PHE A 143 -7.58 -15.55 3.09
CA PHE A 143 -6.67 -14.48 3.48
C PHE A 143 -5.58 -14.23 2.43
N LEU A 144 -4.89 -15.28 1.96
CA LEU A 144 -3.86 -15.15 0.94
C LEU A 144 -4.40 -14.60 -0.39
N ASP A 145 -5.58 -15.06 -0.81
CA ASP A 145 -6.22 -14.63 -2.05
C ASP A 145 -6.65 -13.16 -1.98
N ILE A 146 -7.24 -12.73 -0.85
CA ILE A 146 -7.59 -11.31 -0.62
C ILE A 146 -6.33 -10.44 -0.60
N LEU A 147 -5.31 -10.85 0.16
CA LEU A 147 -4.06 -10.08 0.26
C LEU A 147 -3.37 -9.94 -1.10
N ARG A 148 -3.31 -11.02 -1.89
CA ARG A 148 -2.81 -10.98 -3.27
C ARG A 148 -3.64 -10.03 -4.11
N GLN A 149 -4.97 -10.16 -4.11
CA GLN A 149 -5.85 -9.34 -4.92
C GLN A 149 -5.71 -7.85 -4.58
N GLU A 150 -5.62 -7.49 -3.30
CA GLU A 150 -5.44 -6.10 -2.89
C GLU A 150 -4.06 -5.54 -3.27
N LEU A 151 -2.99 -6.35 -3.16
CA LEU A 151 -1.66 -5.96 -3.62
C LEU A 151 -1.63 -5.78 -5.14
N GLU A 152 -2.23 -6.69 -5.91
CA GLU A 152 -2.36 -6.56 -7.36
C GLU A 152 -3.18 -5.34 -7.74
N ARG A 153 -4.35 -5.15 -7.13
CA ARG A 153 -5.22 -3.98 -7.36
C ARG A 153 -4.48 -2.67 -7.11
N ARG A 154 -3.70 -2.60 -6.02
CA ARG A 154 -2.98 -1.39 -5.62
C ARG A 154 -1.77 -1.08 -6.52
N PHE A 155 -0.96 -2.08 -6.85
CA PHE A 155 0.32 -1.85 -7.54
C PHE A 155 0.27 -2.11 -9.05
N ARG A 156 -0.68 -2.92 -9.54
CA ARG A 156 -0.87 -3.17 -10.98
C ARG A 156 -1.97 -2.29 -11.58
N GLY A 157 -2.82 -1.67 -10.75
CA GLY A 157 -3.92 -0.81 -11.17
C GLY A 157 -4.96 -1.53 -12.05
N GLU A 158 -6.02 -0.82 -12.45
CA GLU A 158 -6.99 -1.32 -13.45
C GLU A 158 -6.38 -1.40 -14.87
N GLY A 159 -5.17 -0.87 -15.06
CA GLY A 159 -4.35 -1.04 -16.26
C GLY A 159 -2.89 -1.22 -15.91
N LYS A 160 -2.25 -2.24 -16.51
CA LYS A 160 -0.82 -2.60 -16.36
C LYS A 160 0.18 -1.44 -16.57
N ASN A 161 -0.32 -0.36 -17.15
CA ASN A 161 0.41 0.81 -17.61
C ASN A 161 1.28 1.42 -16.49
N SER A 162 0.77 1.61 -15.26
CA SER A 162 1.52 2.36 -14.23
C SER A 162 2.84 1.69 -13.83
N SER A 163 2.82 0.38 -13.60
CA SER A 163 4.03 -0.38 -13.28
C SER A 163 4.95 -0.52 -14.49
N ASP A 164 4.37 -0.62 -15.69
CA ASP A 164 5.11 -0.73 -16.94
C ASP A 164 5.81 0.60 -17.29
N ILE A 165 5.18 1.74 -16.96
CA ILE A 165 5.75 3.09 -17.11
C ILE A 165 6.90 3.33 -16.14
N LEU A 166 6.78 2.86 -14.90
CA LEU A 166 7.87 2.98 -13.93
C LEU A 166 9.05 2.08 -14.31
N ARG A 167 8.78 0.86 -14.80
CA ARG A 167 9.82 -0.02 -15.34
C ARG A 167 10.45 0.53 -16.62
N SER A 168 9.64 1.08 -17.52
CA SER A 168 10.12 1.66 -18.78
C SER A 168 11.00 2.88 -18.51
N LEU A 169 10.69 3.65 -17.46
CA LEU A 169 11.55 4.74 -17.04
C LEU A 169 12.84 4.26 -16.38
N HIS A 170 12.81 3.19 -15.58
CA HIS A 170 14.04 2.59 -15.07
C HIS A 170 14.92 2.06 -16.21
N SER A 171 14.34 1.49 -17.26
CA SER A 171 15.11 1.12 -18.43
C SER A 171 15.73 2.30 -19.17
N LEU A 172 15.21 3.53 -19.06
CA LEU A 172 15.89 4.72 -19.57
C LEU A 172 17.24 4.95 -18.88
N THR A 173 17.39 4.51 -17.64
CA THR A 173 18.62 4.72 -16.84
C THR A 173 19.71 3.69 -17.15
N ASP A 174 19.37 2.55 -17.77
CA ASP A 174 20.32 1.45 -18.02
C ASP A 174 20.92 1.54 -19.43
N PRO A 175 22.23 1.82 -19.56
CA PRO A 175 22.90 1.91 -20.85
C PRO A 175 22.84 0.62 -21.67
N ALA A 176 22.70 -0.55 -21.03
CA ALA A 176 22.66 -1.84 -21.71
C ALA A 176 21.38 -2.02 -22.56
N GLN A 177 20.28 -1.38 -22.18
CA GLN A 177 18.99 -1.52 -22.86
C GLN A 177 18.92 -0.72 -24.16
N TRP A 178 19.72 0.33 -24.29
CA TRP A 178 19.75 1.22 -25.47
C TRP A 178 20.78 0.81 -26.53
N LYS A 179 21.46 -0.32 -26.33
CA LYS A 179 22.32 -0.93 -27.35
C LYS A 179 21.52 -1.66 -28.44
N ASN A 180 20.30 -2.13 -28.13
CA ASN A 180 19.43 -2.86 -29.05
C ASN A 180 18.20 -2.02 -29.45
N ILE A 181 17.91 -1.95 -30.75
CA ILE A 181 16.90 -1.04 -31.33
C ILE A 181 15.46 -1.45 -30.93
N ASP A 182 15.15 -2.75 -30.88
CA ASP A 182 13.76 -3.21 -30.79
C ASP A 182 13.16 -3.13 -29.38
N ARG A 183 13.96 -3.35 -28.32
CA ARG A 183 13.45 -3.29 -26.93
C ARG A 183 13.20 -1.86 -26.45
N GLY A 184 14.02 -0.91 -26.90
CA GLY A 184 13.84 0.51 -26.59
C GLY A 184 12.59 1.10 -27.24
N LEU A 185 12.21 0.62 -28.43
CA LEU A 185 11.12 1.21 -29.22
C LEU A 185 9.77 1.18 -28.50
N ASN A 186 9.34 0.00 -28.05
CA ASN A 186 8.06 -0.17 -27.33
C ASN A 186 8.06 0.59 -26.00
N THR A 187 9.22 0.64 -25.35
CA THR A 187 9.43 1.31 -24.07
C THR A 187 9.28 2.83 -24.20
N VAL A 188 9.88 3.43 -25.24
CA VAL A 188 9.72 4.85 -25.55
C VAL A 188 8.30 5.18 -25.96
N HIS A 189 7.68 4.35 -26.80
CA HIS A 189 6.32 4.58 -27.26
C HIS A 189 5.33 4.66 -26.09
N SER A 190 5.36 3.70 -25.16
CA SER A 190 4.52 3.73 -23.96
C SER A 190 4.77 4.95 -23.06
N LEU A 191 6.01 5.43 -22.98
CA LEU A 191 6.34 6.65 -22.23
C LEU A 191 5.80 7.90 -22.92
N CYS A 192 5.96 8.01 -24.24
CA CYS A 192 5.46 9.13 -25.00
C CYS A 192 3.93 9.20 -24.99
N GLU A 193 3.25 8.05 -25.08
CA GLU A 193 1.79 7.97 -24.95
C GLU A 193 1.33 8.44 -23.56
N PHE A 194 1.97 7.95 -22.50
CA PHE A 194 1.57 8.27 -21.13
C PHE A 194 1.80 9.74 -20.76
N TYR A 195 2.96 10.30 -21.09
CA TYR A 195 3.30 11.67 -20.73
C TYR A 195 2.87 12.71 -21.79
N GLY A 196 2.29 12.27 -22.92
CA GLY A 196 1.78 13.17 -23.97
C GLY A 196 2.83 13.75 -24.91
N PHE A 197 3.96 13.07 -25.12
CA PHE A 197 5.03 13.46 -26.05
C PHE A 197 4.81 12.90 -27.47
N GLN A 198 3.59 13.03 -28.01
CA GLN A 198 3.27 12.49 -29.33
C GLN A 198 4.15 13.12 -30.42
N GLY A 199 4.83 12.29 -31.21
CA GLY A 199 5.71 12.73 -32.31
C GLY A 199 7.17 13.01 -31.93
N GLU A 200 7.54 12.96 -30.66
CA GLU A 200 8.93 13.15 -30.20
C GLU A 200 9.68 11.82 -29.97
N GLU A 201 9.08 10.67 -30.31
CA GLU A 201 9.64 9.34 -30.05
C GLU A 201 11.01 9.10 -30.68
N THR A 202 11.16 9.51 -31.94
CA THR A 202 12.42 9.36 -32.68
C THR A 202 13.51 10.23 -32.09
N HIS A 203 13.18 11.48 -31.73
CA HIS A 203 14.09 12.42 -31.08
C HIS A 203 14.54 11.90 -29.72
N LEU A 204 13.62 11.45 -28.88
CA LEU A 204 13.92 10.89 -27.56
C LEU A 204 14.82 9.65 -27.67
N GLN A 205 14.57 8.76 -28.64
CA GLN A 205 15.43 7.60 -28.88
C GLN A 205 16.84 8.00 -29.30
N THR A 206 16.98 8.97 -30.20
CA THR A 206 18.30 9.45 -30.64
C THR A 206 19.04 10.13 -29.48
N GLU A 207 18.35 11.00 -28.73
CA GLU A 207 18.91 11.67 -27.55
C GLU A 207 19.38 10.67 -26.50
N LEU A 208 18.59 9.65 -26.18
CA LEU A 208 18.97 8.59 -25.24
C LEU A 208 20.22 7.83 -25.68
N ARG A 209 20.33 7.47 -26.96
CA ARG A 209 21.51 6.77 -27.49
C ARG A 209 22.77 7.60 -27.37
N VAL A 210 22.69 8.87 -27.78
CA VAL A 210 23.83 9.79 -27.74
C VAL A 210 24.20 10.11 -26.29
N PHE A 211 23.21 10.31 -25.41
CA PHE A 211 23.44 10.56 -23.99
C PHE A 211 24.19 9.40 -23.32
N HIS A 212 23.73 8.16 -23.49
CA HIS A 212 24.39 6.97 -22.92
C HIS A 212 25.75 6.65 -23.56
N ALA A 213 26.01 7.11 -24.77
CA ALA A 213 27.33 7.00 -25.41
C ALA A 213 28.32 8.09 -24.94
N THR A 214 27.80 9.24 -24.50
CA THR A 214 28.60 10.42 -24.13
C THR A 214 28.87 10.48 -22.63
N TYR A 215 27.87 10.14 -21.81
CA TYR A 215 27.92 10.26 -20.35
C TYR A 215 27.77 8.91 -19.68
N THR A 216 28.60 8.66 -18.66
CA THR A 216 28.49 7.46 -17.83
C THR A 216 27.80 7.83 -16.51
N CYS A 217 26.61 7.29 -16.27
CA CYS A 217 25.94 7.44 -14.98
C CYS A 217 26.38 6.33 -14.02
N PRO A 218 26.98 6.64 -12.86
CA PRO A 218 27.42 5.63 -11.89
C PRO A 218 26.23 4.92 -11.20
N GLU A 219 25.12 5.64 -11.01
CA GLU A 219 23.87 5.11 -10.46
C GLU A 219 22.78 5.06 -11.54
N ARG A 220 22.04 3.95 -11.63
CA ARG A 220 20.93 3.74 -12.57
C ARG A 220 19.65 4.40 -12.05
N THR A 221 19.70 5.70 -11.85
CA THR A 221 18.61 6.45 -11.21
C THR A 221 18.37 7.76 -11.95
N ALA A 222 17.10 8.19 -12.01
CA ALA A 222 16.71 9.46 -12.61
C ALA A 222 17.47 10.66 -12.01
N LYS A 223 17.81 10.59 -10.71
CA LYS A 223 18.62 11.59 -10.03
C LYS A 223 20.03 11.73 -10.62
N ALA A 224 20.71 10.61 -10.88
CA ALA A 224 22.06 10.65 -11.45
C ALA A 224 22.06 11.31 -12.85
N MET A 225 21.03 11.03 -13.66
CA MET A 225 20.86 11.73 -14.93
C MET A 225 20.61 13.24 -14.73
N LEU A 226 19.80 13.63 -13.75
CA LEU A 226 19.60 15.06 -13.41
C LEU A 226 20.87 15.74 -12.92
N ASP A 227 21.73 15.04 -12.19
CA ASP A 227 23.02 15.56 -11.74
C ASP A 227 23.96 15.81 -12.94
N VAL A 228 24.00 14.89 -13.92
CA VAL A 228 24.72 15.07 -15.21
C VAL A 228 24.16 16.27 -16.00
N PHE A 229 22.84 16.42 -16.06
CA PHE A 229 22.20 17.56 -16.71
C PHE A 229 22.60 18.90 -16.10
N LYS A 230 22.84 18.94 -14.78
CA LYS A 230 23.25 20.13 -14.04
C LYS A 230 24.75 20.42 -14.18
N GLU A 231 25.58 19.38 -14.22
CA GLU A 231 27.04 19.53 -14.29
C GLU A 231 27.53 19.95 -15.69
N PHE A 232 26.95 19.36 -16.74
CA PHE A 232 27.41 19.55 -18.13
C PHE A 232 26.52 20.45 -18.98
N ASP A 233 25.52 21.09 -18.37
CA ASP A 233 24.51 21.89 -19.08
C ASP A 233 23.79 21.12 -20.21
N ALA A 234 23.76 19.79 -20.09
CA ALA A 234 23.31 18.87 -21.14
C ALA A 234 21.81 19.01 -21.45
N HIS A 235 21.07 19.79 -20.68
CA HIS A 235 19.66 20.08 -20.91
C HIS A 235 19.42 20.88 -22.21
N THR A 236 20.43 21.61 -22.68
CA THR A 236 20.41 22.31 -23.98
C THR A 236 20.64 21.36 -25.15
N ILE A 237 21.39 20.27 -24.92
CA ILE A 237 21.77 19.27 -25.92
C ILE A 237 20.71 18.18 -26.06
N PHE A 238 20.06 17.80 -24.96
CA PHE A 238 19.02 16.75 -24.91
C PHE A 238 17.72 17.29 -24.29
N PRO A 239 17.02 18.21 -24.99
CA PRO A 239 15.85 18.88 -24.45
C PRO A 239 14.66 17.94 -24.21
N THR A 240 14.40 16.97 -25.09
CA THR A 240 13.28 16.04 -24.96
C THR A 240 13.52 15.05 -23.81
N LEU A 241 14.74 14.52 -23.69
CA LEU A 241 15.13 13.65 -22.58
C LEU A 241 15.07 14.39 -21.24
N PHE A 242 15.58 15.62 -21.18
CA PHE A 242 15.52 16.43 -19.96
C PHE A 242 14.08 16.70 -19.52
N LYS A 243 13.20 17.06 -20.46
CA LYS A 243 11.78 17.30 -20.18
C LYS A 243 11.08 16.04 -19.64
N LEU A 244 11.39 14.86 -20.20
CA LEU A 244 10.86 13.59 -19.72
C LEU A 244 11.32 13.27 -18.28
N ILE A 245 12.63 13.31 -18.03
CA ILE A 245 13.20 13.00 -16.71
C ILE A 245 12.73 14.01 -15.66
N LYS A 246 12.62 15.30 -16.01
CA LYS A 246 12.08 16.33 -15.13
C LYS A 246 10.61 16.09 -14.79
N THR A 247 9.78 15.79 -15.80
CA THR A 247 8.35 15.48 -15.60
C THR A 247 8.19 14.27 -14.68
N HIS A 248 8.99 13.23 -14.89
CA HIS A 248 8.98 12.07 -14.01
C HIS A 248 9.41 12.41 -12.57
N ALA A 249 10.49 13.17 -12.38
CA ALA A 249 10.97 13.55 -11.06
C ALA A 249 9.98 14.43 -10.28
N THR A 250 9.06 15.10 -10.97
CA THR A 250 7.95 15.85 -10.35
C THR A 250 6.75 15.00 -9.96
N LEU A 251 6.65 13.75 -10.43
CA LEU A 251 5.56 12.87 -10.01
C LEU A 251 5.71 12.51 -8.53
N PRO A 252 4.67 12.69 -7.71
CA PRO A 252 4.71 12.30 -6.32
C PRO A 252 4.74 10.77 -6.24
N VAL A 253 5.94 10.26 -6.01
CA VAL A 253 6.28 8.84 -5.86
C VAL A 253 5.79 8.27 -4.52
N SER A 254 5.73 9.10 -3.47
CA SER A 254 5.36 8.67 -2.12
C SER A 254 4.17 9.45 -1.58
N THR A 255 3.37 8.78 -0.73
CA THR A 255 2.33 9.40 0.09
C THR A 255 2.91 10.30 1.20
N ALA A 256 4.23 10.44 1.33
CA ALA A 256 4.84 11.23 2.41
C ALA A 256 4.45 12.71 2.35
N THR A 257 4.26 13.28 1.15
CA THR A 257 3.72 14.65 0.99
C THR A 257 2.30 14.74 1.55
N VAL A 258 1.51 13.70 1.32
CA VAL A 258 0.14 13.57 1.81
C VAL A 258 0.12 13.37 3.34
N GLU A 259 1.09 12.64 3.91
CA GLU A 259 1.24 12.46 5.36
C GLU A 259 1.62 13.76 6.09
N ARG A 260 2.50 14.59 5.49
CA ARG A 260 2.79 15.93 6.01
C ARG A 260 1.51 16.76 6.08
N THR A 261 0.73 16.79 5.01
CA THR A 261 -0.54 17.50 4.93
C THR A 261 -1.55 16.95 5.94
N PHE A 262 -1.67 15.63 6.09
CA PHE A 262 -2.56 15.01 7.08
C PHE A 262 -2.13 15.27 8.54
N SER A 263 -0.84 15.32 8.82
CA SER A 263 -0.31 15.70 10.13
C SER A 263 -0.67 17.15 10.48
N LYS A 264 -0.50 18.08 9.52
CA LYS A 264 -0.96 19.47 9.69
C LYS A 264 -2.48 19.57 9.81
N LEU A 265 -3.22 18.77 9.03
CA LEU A 265 -4.66 18.72 9.09
C LEU A 265 -5.15 18.28 10.48
N LYS A 266 -4.50 17.30 11.11
CA LYS A 266 -4.80 16.87 12.49
C LYS A 266 -4.60 18.00 13.51
N ILE A 267 -3.64 18.90 13.30
CA ILE A 267 -3.40 20.07 14.16
C ILE A 267 -4.46 21.15 13.92
N ILE A 268 -4.85 21.38 12.66
CA ILE A 268 -5.86 22.40 12.29
C ILE A 268 -7.25 21.97 12.74
N LYS A 269 -7.62 20.72 12.46
CA LYS A 269 -8.91 20.12 12.74
C LYS A 269 -8.92 19.51 14.15
N THR A 270 -9.03 20.40 15.15
CA THR A 270 -9.26 20.00 16.54
C THR A 270 -10.74 19.75 16.81
N ARG A 271 -11.06 19.00 17.86
CA ARG A 271 -12.45 18.70 18.28
C ARG A 271 -13.33 19.95 18.40
N LEU A 272 -12.75 21.10 18.78
CA LEU A 272 -13.43 22.39 18.92
C LEU A 272 -13.58 23.18 17.59
N ARG A 273 -12.85 22.80 16.53
CA ARG A 273 -12.88 23.43 15.19
C ARG A 273 -13.55 22.56 14.12
N ASN A 274 -14.26 21.51 14.51
CA ASN A 274 -14.92 20.58 13.59
C ASN A 274 -16.02 21.20 12.71
N LEU A 275 -16.46 22.44 13.01
CA LEU A 275 -17.46 23.18 12.23
C LEU A 275 -16.88 24.18 11.21
N CYS A 276 -15.57 24.13 10.94
CA CYS A 276 -14.95 25.01 9.95
C CYS A 276 -15.41 24.66 8.53
N GLY A 277 -15.83 25.65 7.75
CA GLY A 277 -16.15 25.48 6.33
C GLY A 277 -14.93 25.03 5.50
N GLN A 278 -15.19 24.39 4.36
CA GLN A 278 -14.16 23.78 3.52
C GLN A 278 -13.14 24.78 2.99
N GLU A 279 -13.58 25.97 2.57
CA GLU A 279 -12.69 27.04 2.08
C GLU A 279 -11.68 27.45 3.15
N ARG A 280 -12.19 27.84 4.34
CA ARG A 280 -11.35 28.22 5.47
C ARG A 280 -10.40 27.10 5.91
N LEU A 281 -10.83 25.84 5.83
CA LEU A 281 -9.96 24.69 6.12
C LEU A 281 -8.83 24.58 5.09
N SER A 282 -9.13 24.77 3.82
CA SER A 282 -8.15 24.75 2.72
C SER A 282 -7.11 25.87 2.89
N ASP A 283 -7.55 27.10 3.17
CA ASP A 283 -6.66 28.24 3.37
C ASP A 283 -5.73 28.04 4.58
N LEU A 284 -6.28 27.56 5.70
CA LEU A 284 -5.48 27.26 6.90
C LEU A 284 -4.48 26.13 6.67
N LEU A 285 -4.87 25.14 5.86
CA LEU A 285 -3.99 24.02 5.51
C LEU A 285 -2.85 24.50 4.62
N LEU A 286 -3.13 25.34 3.63
CA LEU A 286 -2.12 25.96 2.76
C LEU A 286 -1.11 26.75 3.58
N LEU A 287 -1.57 27.63 4.48
CA LEU A 287 -0.70 28.40 5.39
C LEU A 287 0.15 27.50 6.31
N ALA A 288 -0.38 26.36 6.74
CA ALA A 288 0.33 25.44 7.63
C ALA A 288 1.36 24.55 6.90
N VAL A 289 1.11 24.23 5.63
CA VAL A 289 2.03 23.46 4.76
C VAL A 289 3.16 24.37 4.28
N GLU A 290 2.82 25.57 3.79
CA GLU A 290 3.76 26.52 3.17
C GLU A 290 4.34 27.53 4.16
N ARG A 291 4.45 27.16 5.45
CA ARG A 291 4.94 28.04 6.51
C ARG A 291 6.37 28.58 6.25
N GLU A 292 7.16 27.88 5.44
CA GLU A 292 8.53 28.26 5.11
C GLU A 292 8.60 29.36 4.04
N ILE A 293 7.50 29.64 3.33
CA ILE A 293 7.42 30.73 2.38
C ILE A 293 7.21 32.04 3.17
N PRO A 294 8.15 33.00 3.10
CA PRO A 294 8.00 34.28 3.80
C PRO A 294 6.84 35.06 3.18
N VAL A 295 5.91 35.50 4.01
CA VAL A 295 4.79 36.36 3.60
C VAL A 295 5.15 37.81 3.90
N ASP A 296 5.03 38.69 2.90
CA ASP A 296 5.19 40.13 3.13
C ASP A 296 3.95 40.68 3.83
N ASN A 297 4.11 41.01 5.12
CA ASN A 297 3.05 41.57 5.93
C ASN A 297 2.49 42.88 5.36
N ASN A 298 3.31 43.68 4.66
CA ASN A 298 2.86 44.94 4.07
C ASN A 298 1.92 44.70 2.88
N GLU A 299 2.22 43.70 2.05
CA GLU A 299 1.37 43.29 0.93
C GLU A 299 0.03 42.75 1.45
N VAL A 300 0.06 41.90 2.49
CA VAL A 300 -1.16 41.40 3.15
C VAL A 300 -1.99 42.54 3.72
N LEU A 301 -1.37 43.52 4.39
CA LEU A 301 -2.04 44.72 4.91
C LEU A 301 -2.73 45.49 3.79
N LYS A 302 -2.05 45.66 2.65
CA LYS A 302 -2.59 46.38 1.49
C LYS A 302 -3.81 45.66 0.91
N ILE A 303 -3.71 44.35 0.67
CA ILE A 303 -4.82 43.51 0.20
C ILE A 303 -5.99 43.56 1.21
N PHE A 304 -5.71 43.47 2.51
CA PHE A 304 -6.74 43.51 3.55
C PHE A 304 -7.49 44.84 3.59
N ILE A 305 -6.78 45.96 3.40
CA ILE A 305 -7.38 47.30 3.30
C ILE A 305 -8.24 47.42 2.03
N GLU A 306 -7.76 46.88 0.90
CA GLU A 306 -8.47 46.92 -0.38
C GLU A 306 -9.74 46.04 -0.39
N MET A 307 -9.74 44.92 0.34
CA MET A 307 -10.89 44.00 0.42
C MET A 307 -12.11 44.59 1.14
N VAL A 308 -11.96 45.61 2.00
CA VAL A 308 -13.08 46.20 2.74
C VAL A 308 -12.97 47.74 2.74
N PRO A 309 -13.65 48.44 1.82
CA PRO A 309 -13.43 49.87 1.58
C PRO A 309 -13.77 50.83 2.74
N ASN A 310 -14.34 50.34 3.85
CA ASN A 310 -14.93 51.18 4.91
C ASN A 310 -14.48 50.86 6.35
N ARG A 311 -13.36 50.14 6.58
CA ARG A 311 -12.87 49.96 7.97
C ARG A 311 -11.91 51.09 8.36
N ARG A 312 -12.22 51.78 9.46
CA ARG A 312 -11.31 52.76 10.09
C ARG A 312 -10.04 52.03 10.54
N PRO A 313 -8.84 52.57 10.29
CA PRO A 313 -7.60 51.99 10.79
C PRO A 313 -7.67 51.95 12.31
N PHE A 314 -7.36 50.79 12.90
CA PHE A 314 -7.14 50.66 14.33
C PHE A 314 -5.82 51.37 14.64
N LEU A 315 -5.92 52.61 15.08
CA LEU A 315 -4.89 53.32 15.84
C LEU A 315 -4.80 52.74 17.25
#